data_AF-A0A259E005-F1
#
_entry.id   AF-A0A259E005-F1
#
_cell.length_a   1.000
_cell.length_b   1.000
_cell.length_c   1.000
_cell.angle_alpha   90.00
_cell.angle_beta   90.00
_cell.angle_gamma   90.00
#
_symmetry.space_group_name_H-M   'P 1'
#
loop_
_entity.id
_entity.type
_entity.pdbx_description
1 polymer ?
#
loop_
_entity_poly.entity_id
_entity_poly.type
_entity_poly.pdbx_seq_one_letter_code
_entity_poly.pdbx_strand_id
1 'polypeptide(L)'
;MNRDSALDLLAFAVGCQMMGPDGRRALRISLLMDLGEKAPPVPELATLWDEDRLIRGEREPVTVYDRWVLMRARDEAERPLFDEQFWRMRRVDLEGAGFNPNEAREIIASVRASLGNLGTIGKEEGDHHGNVQQAA
;
A
#
# COMPACT_ATOMS: atom_id res chain seq x y z
N MET A 1 8.57 -21.77 -8.02
CA MET A 1 8.42 -20.42 -8.63
C MET A 1 9.56 -20.24 -9.60
N ASN A 2 9.30 -19.79 -10.83
CA ASN A 2 10.37 -19.51 -11.79
C ASN A 2 10.87 -18.07 -11.63
N ARG A 3 11.92 -17.70 -12.37
CA ARG A 3 12.57 -16.39 -12.24
C ARG A 3 11.64 -15.25 -12.65
N ASP A 4 10.89 -15.40 -13.73
CA ASP A 4 9.98 -14.38 -14.24
C ASP A 4 8.86 -14.09 -13.23
N SER A 5 8.20 -15.13 -12.71
CA SER A 5 7.16 -14.96 -11.68
C SER A 5 7.68 -14.33 -10.39
N ALA A 6 8.97 -14.52 -10.05
CA ALA A 6 9.56 -13.87 -8.89
C ALA A 6 9.78 -12.36 -9.12
N LEU A 7 10.13 -11.96 -10.35
CA LEU A 7 10.20 -10.55 -10.74
C LEU A 7 8.81 -9.91 -10.77
N ASP A 8 7.80 -10.62 -11.29
CA ASP A 8 6.40 -10.15 -11.26
C ASP A 8 5.92 -9.96 -9.82
N LEU A 9 6.21 -10.92 -8.94
CA LEU A 9 5.87 -10.85 -7.52
C LEU A 9 6.59 -9.68 -6.82
N LEU A 10 7.87 -9.44 -7.15
CA LEU A 10 8.62 -8.29 -6.66
C LEU A 10 7.94 -6.98 -7.09
N ALA A 11 7.63 -6.84 -8.37
CA ALA A 11 6.98 -5.65 -8.92
C ALA A 11 5.62 -5.40 -8.27
N PHE A 12 4.79 -6.46 -8.15
CA PHE A 12 3.50 -6.40 -7.48
C PHE A 12 3.64 -5.97 -6.02
N ALA A 13 4.54 -6.59 -5.27
CA ALA A 13 4.75 -6.26 -3.86
C ALA A 13 5.23 -4.81 -3.66
N VAL A 14 6.14 -4.33 -4.52
CA VAL A 14 6.59 -2.93 -4.51
C VAL A 14 5.41 -2.00 -4.81
N GLY A 15 4.62 -2.29 -5.84
CA GLY A 15 3.43 -1.51 -6.20
C GLY A 15 2.41 -1.44 -5.05
N CYS A 16 2.07 -2.57 -4.44
CA CYS A 16 1.18 -2.60 -3.27
C CYS A 16 1.74 -1.80 -2.09
N GLN A 17 3.06 -1.80 -1.91
CA GLN A 17 3.68 -1.04 -0.84
C GLN A 17 3.64 0.47 -1.12
N MET A 18 3.86 0.89 -2.37
CA MET A 18 3.76 2.29 -2.81
C MET A 18 2.37 2.90 -2.65
N MET A 19 1.30 2.09 -2.75
CA MET A 19 -0.07 2.55 -2.50
C MET A 19 -0.29 3.07 -1.08
N GLY A 20 0.60 2.74 -0.15
CA GLY A 20 0.46 3.09 1.26
C GLY A 20 -0.70 2.35 1.95
N PRO A 21 -0.86 2.53 3.27
CA PRO A 21 -1.91 1.85 4.04
C PRO A 21 -3.31 2.16 3.51
N ASP A 22 -3.57 3.40 3.12
CA ASP A 22 -4.88 3.85 2.66
C ASP A 22 -5.22 3.32 1.27
N GLY A 23 -4.27 3.35 0.32
CA GLY A 23 -4.47 2.79 -1.01
C GLY A 23 -4.68 1.27 -0.97
N ARG A 24 -3.93 0.55 -0.12
CA ARG A 24 -4.15 -0.89 0.10
C ARG A 24 -5.53 -1.18 0.70
N ARG A 25 -5.98 -0.34 1.64
CA ARG A 25 -7.31 -0.44 2.26
C ARG A 25 -8.41 -0.18 1.24
N ALA A 26 -8.28 0.87 0.43
CA ALA A 26 -9.21 1.20 -0.64
C ALA A 26 -9.31 0.06 -1.67
N LEU A 27 -8.19 -0.52 -2.09
CA LEU A 27 -8.17 -1.67 -3.00
C LEU A 27 -8.87 -2.90 -2.40
N ARG A 28 -8.62 -3.20 -1.12
CA ARG A 28 -9.31 -4.29 -0.42
C ARG A 28 -10.82 -4.06 -0.44
N ILE A 29 -11.28 -2.82 -0.25
CA ILE A 29 -12.70 -2.48 -0.19
C ILE A 29 -13.33 -2.41 -1.57
N SER A 30 -12.64 -1.91 -2.59
CA SER A 30 -13.16 -1.92 -3.96
C SER A 30 -13.42 -3.35 -4.43
N LEU A 31 -12.53 -4.29 -4.09
CA LEU A 31 -12.76 -5.73 -4.32
C LEU A 31 -13.97 -6.28 -3.56
N LEU A 32 -14.30 -5.71 -2.40
CA LEU A 32 -15.49 -6.08 -1.63
C LEU A 32 -16.77 -5.42 -2.17
N MET A 33 -16.70 -4.19 -2.68
CA MET A 33 -17.84 -3.47 -3.25
C MET A 33 -18.21 -3.95 -4.65
N ASP A 34 -17.25 -4.43 -5.45
CA ASP A 34 -17.53 -5.07 -6.77
C ASP A 34 -18.41 -6.32 -6.63
N LEU A 35 -18.55 -6.88 -5.42
CA LEU A 35 -19.51 -7.95 -5.11
C LEU A 35 -20.95 -7.44 -4.92
N GLY A 36 -21.20 -6.13 -5.01
CA GLY A 36 -22.53 -5.52 -5.02
C GLY A 36 -23.22 -5.41 -3.65
N GLU A 37 -22.53 -5.70 -2.56
CA GLU A 37 -23.13 -5.71 -1.21
C GLU A 37 -22.75 -4.47 -0.37
N LYS A 38 -23.73 -3.92 0.37
CA LYS A 38 -23.54 -2.77 1.30
C LYS A 38 -22.67 -3.13 2.52
N ALA A 39 -22.59 -4.41 2.83
CA ALA A 39 -21.66 -5.03 3.77
C ALA A 39 -21.49 -6.47 3.31
N PRO A 40 -20.26 -6.99 3.22
CA PRO A 40 -20.05 -8.38 2.80
C PRO A 40 -20.77 -9.36 3.74
N PRO A 41 -21.35 -10.46 3.23
CA PRO A 41 -22.13 -11.40 4.05
C PRO A 41 -21.23 -12.36 4.83
N VAL A 42 -19.94 -12.34 4.53
CA VAL A 42 -18.90 -13.16 5.16
C VAL A 42 -18.38 -12.44 6.41
N PRO A 43 -18.42 -13.05 7.62
CA PRO A 43 -18.06 -12.38 8.87
C PRO A 43 -16.67 -11.74 8.89
N GLU A 44 -15.68 -12.40 8.28
CA GLU A 44 -14.32 -11.89 8.16
C GLU A 44 -14.27 -10.60 7.33
N LEU A 45 -15.11 -10.51 6.31
CA LEU A 45 -15.18 -9.35 5.42
C LEU A 45 -16.00 -8.21 6.01
N ALA A 46 -17.05 -8.53 6.78
CA ALA A 46 -17.81 -7.56 7.56
C ALA A 46 -16.94 -6.85 8.62
N THR A 47 -16.05 -7.60 9.28
CA THR A 47 -15.10 -7.03 10.25
C THR A 47 -14.17 -6.01 9.58
N LEU A 48 -13.61 -6.34 8.41
CA LEU A 48 -12.73 -5.44 7.66
C LEU A 48 -13.45 -4.17 7.19
N TRP A 49 -14.74 -4.29 6.84
CA TRP A 49 -15.59 -3.17 6.49
C TRP A 49 -15.82 -2.22 7.67
N ASP A 50 -16.15 -2.75 8.84
CA ASP A 50 -16.38 -1.95 10.04
C ASP A 50 -15.11 -1.27 10.57
N GLU A 51 -13.95 -1.91 10.43
CA GLU A 51 -12.65 -1.31 10.73
C GLU A 51 -12.33 -0.13 9.82
N ASP A 52 -12.61 -0.23 8.52
CA ASP A 52 -12.38 0.86 7.59
C ASP A 52 -13.26 2.08 7.88
N ARG A 53 -14.56 1.86 8.13
CA ARG A 53 -15.48 2.95 8.51
C ARG A 53 -15.03 3.65 9.80
N LEU A 54 -14.53 2.88 10.76
CA LEU A 54 -13.94 3.42 11.98
C LEU A 54 -12.70 4.29 11.67
N ILE A 55 -11.80 3.83 10.81
CA ILE A 55 -10.56 4.54 10.46
C ILE A 55 -10.84 5.80 9.61
N ARG A 56 -11.90 5.80 8.81
CA ARG A 56 -12.39 6.99 8.09
C ARG A 56 -13.13 8.00 8.97
N GLY A 57 -13.39 7.66 10.24
CA GLY A 57 -14.15 8.50 11.16
C GLY A 57 -15.65 8.54 10.88
N GLU A 58 -16.19 7.58 10.11
CA GLU A 58 -17.64 7.46 9.87
C GLU A 58 -18.40 6.88 11.07
N ARG A 59 -17.66 6.38 12.07
CA ARG A 59 -18.16 5.80 13.31
C ARG A 59 -17.23 6.14 14.47
N GLU A 60 -17.81 6.48 15.62
CA GLU A 60 -17.07 6.69 16.87
C GLU A 60 -16.56 5.36 17.48
N PRO A 61 -15.37 5.33 18.09
CA PRO A 61 -14.86 4.16 18.79
C PRO A 61 -15.62 3.94 20.11
N VAL A 62 -16.36 2.84 20.19
CA VAL A 62 -17.15 2.48 21.38
C VAL A 62 -16.52 1.35 22.19
N THR A 63 -15.66 0.53 21.57
CA THR A 63 -15.00 -0.60 22.22
C THR A 63 -13.50 -0.40 22.41
N VAL A 64 -12.89 -1.24 23.25
CA VAL A 64 -11.42 -1.33 23.36
C VAL A 64 -10.81 -1.79 22.04
N TYR A 65 -11.47 -2.71 21.35
CA TYR A 65 -11.06 -3.17 20.02
C TYR A 65 -10.97 -2.00 19.03
N ASP A 66 -11.98 -1.13 19.01
CA ASP A 66 -12.00 0.05 18.13
C ASP A 66 -10.79 0.96 18.37
N ARG A 67 -10.49 1.25 19.63
CA ARG A 67 -9.34 2.09 19.98
C ARG A 67 -8.02 1.44 19.58
N TRP A 68 -7.91 0.12 19.72
CA TRP A 68 -6.75 -0.63 19.25
C TRP A 68 -6.63 -0.60 17.72
N VAL A 69 -7.73 -0.73 16.97
CA VAL A 69 -7.76 -0.62 15.50
C VAL A 69 -7.26 0.77 15.06
N LEU A 70 -7.73 1.85 15.69
CA LEU A 70 -7.29 3.21 15.41
C LEU A 70 -5.80 3.42 15.72
N MET A 71 -5.34 2.95 16.88
CA MET A 71 -3.93 3.00 17.26
C MET A 71 -3.06 2.25 16.24
N ARG A 72 -3.46 1.03 15.87
CA ARG A 72 -2.76 0.23 14.87
C ARG A 72 -2.71 0.92 13.50
N ALA A 73 -3.81 1.55 13.07
CA ALA A 73 -3.86 2.27 11.80
C ALA A 73 -2.91 3.47 11.80
N ARG A 74 -2.85 4.20 12.92
CA ARG A 74 -1.88 5.28 13.11
C ARG A 74 -0.45 4.77 13.08
N ASP A 75 -0.15 3.71 13.83
CA ASP A 75 1.18 3.09 13.84
C ASP A 75 1.58 2.59 12.43
N GLU A 76 0.63 2.10 11.64
CA GLU A 76 0.88 1.69 10.26
C GLU A 76 1.15 2.88 9.33
N ALA A 77 0.45 4.00 9.53
CA ALA A 77 0.68 5.24 8.77
C ALA A 77 2.03 5.90 9.08
N GLU A 78 2.54 5.77 10.31
CA GLU A 78 3.84 6.31 10.72
C GLU A 78 5.02 5.43 10.27
N ARG A 79 4.78 4.19 9.83
CA ARG A 79 5.85 3.29 9.37
C ARG A 79 6.42 3.69 8.01
N PRO A 80 7.74 3.53 7.80
CA PRO A 80 8.31 3.64 6.47
C PRO A 80 7.61 2.68 5.50
N LEU A 81 7.31 3.15 4.29
CA LEU A 81 6.74 2.30 3.25
C LEU A 81 7.65 1.10 2.98
N PHE A 82 8.96 1.28 2.92
CA PHE A 82 9.89 0.19 2.67
C PHE A 82 10.87 0.04 3.83
N ASP A 83 10.62 -0.93 4.71
CA ASP A 83 11.55 -1.29 5.77
C ASP A 83 12.56 -2.38 5.32
N GLU A 84 13.59 -2.62 6.13
CA GLU A 84 14.60 -3.64 5.82
C GLU A 84 14.03 -5.07 5.84
N GLN A 85 12.94 -5.30 6.55
CA GLN A 85 12.27 -6.60 6.56
C GLN A 85 11.60 -6.89 5.21
N PHE A 86 10.93 -5.91 4.62
CA PHE A 86 10.34 -5.97 3.28
C PHE A 86 11.41 -6.37 2.25
N TRP A 87 12.55 -5.67 2.23
CA TRP A 87 13.63 -5.97 1.30
C TRP A 87 14.25 -7.34 1.53
N ARG A 88 14.42 -7.75 2.79
CA ARG A 88 14.92 -9.09 3.13
C ARG A 88 14.01 -10.18 2.60
N MET A 89 12.69 -10.05 2.77
CA MET A 89 11.72 -11.03 2.28
C MET A 89 11.78 -11.16 0.75
N ARG A 90 11.83 -10.02 0.04
CA ARG A 90 11.98 -10.01 -1.43
C ARG A 90 13.27 -10.68 -1.90
N ARG A 91 14.36 -10.52 -1.16
CA ARG A 91 15.62 -11.22 -1.46
C ARG A 91 15.46 -12.74 -1.35
N VAL A 92 14.81 -13.21 -0.28
CA VAL A 92 14.52 -14.64 -0.09
C VAL A 92 13.65 -15.19 -1.21
N ASP A 93 12.64 -14.44 -1.65
CA ASP A 93 11.78 -14.85 -2.77
C ASP A 93 12.56 -14.99 -4.09
N LEU A 94 13.48 -14.07 -4.37
CA LEU A 94 14.37 -14.13 -5.54
C LEU A 94 15.35 -15.30 -5.44
N GLU A 95 16.04 -15.46 -4.31
CA GLU A 95 16.97 -16.57 -4.09
C GLU A 95 16.24 -17.93 -4.22
N GLY A 96 15.03 -18.04 -3.67
CA GLY A 96 14.17 -19.23 -3.79
C GLY A 96 13.69 -19.53 -5.21
N ALA A 97 13.70 -18.54 -6.11
CA ALA A 97 13.39 -18.70 -7.53
C ALA A 97 14.63 -19.02 -8.39
N GLY A 98 15.81 -19.16 -7.77
CA GLY A 98 17.05 -19.57 -8.44
C GLY A 98 17.95 -18.41 -8.88
N PHE A 99 17.69 -17.18 -8.42
CA PHE A 99 18.65 -16.09 -8.54
C PHE A 99 19.81 -16.34 -7.58
N ASN A 100 21.04 -16.03 -8.00
CA ASN A 100 22.16 -16.08 -7.06
C ASN A 100 22.08 -14.90 -6.07
N PRO A 101 22.72 -15.00 -4.88
CA PRO A 101 22.59 -13.96 -3.86
C PRO A 101 23.07 -12.56 -4.27
N ASN A 102 24.08 -12.48 -5.15
CA ASN A 102 24.60 -11.20 -5.65
C ASN A 102 23.61 -10.56 -6.61
N GLU A 103 23.08 -11.35 -7.54
CA GLU A 103 22.09 -10.92 -8.52
C GLU A 103 20.79 -10.48 -7.83
N ALA A 104 20.29 -11.24 -6.84
CA ALA A 104 19.14 -10.85 -6.05
C ALA A 104 19.37 -9.51 -5.31
N ARG A 105 20.59 -9.30 -4.79
CA ARG A 105 20.98 -8.04 -4.13
C ARG A 105 21.03 -6.87 -5.12
N GLU A 106 21.58 -7.08 -6.32
CA GLU A 106 21.69 -6.07 -7.36
C GLU A 106 20.31 -5.63 -7.87
N ILE A 107 19.40 -6.59 -8.09
CA ILE A 107 18.01 -6.31 -8.47
C ILE A 107 17.34 -5.42 -7.41
N ILE A 108 17.45 -5.79 -6.13
CA ILE A 108 16.88 -4.99 -5.03
C ILE A 108 17.51 -3.60 -4.96
N ALA A 109 18.83 -3.49 -5.12
CA ALA A 109 19.53 -2.21 -5.10
C ALA A 109 19.06 -1.31 -6.26
N SER A 110 18.88 -1.87 -7.46
CA SER A 110 18.35 -1.16 -8.62
C SER A 110 16.94 -0.63 -8.37
N VAL A 111 16.04 -1.47 -7.84
CA VAL A 111 14.67 -1.06 -7.49
C VAL A 111 14.67 0.04 -6.42
N ARG A 112 15.48 -0.10 -5.36
CA ARG A 112 15.61 0.91 -4.31
C ARG A 112 16.10 2.25 -4.87
N ALA A 113 17.05 2.23 -5.80
CA ALA A 113 17.54 3.44 -6.47
C ALA A 113 16.44 4.10 -7.31
N SER A 114 15.69 3.32 -8.10
CA SER A 114 14.55 3.84 -8.88
C SER A 114 13.47 4.46 -7.99
N LEU A 115 13.20 3.88 -6.83
CA LEU A 115 12.25 4.42 -5.83
C LEU A 115 12.76 5.71 -5.18
N GLY A 116 14.06 5.81 -4.90
CA GLY A 116 14.67 7.06 -4.39
C GLY A 116 14.55 8.22 -5.38
N ASN A 117 14.61 7.92 -6.69
CA ASN A 117 14.47 8.91 -7.76
C ASN A 117 13.02 9.36 -8.01
N LEU A 118 12.01 8.69 -7.45
CA LEU A 118 10.61 9.13 -7.56
C LEU A 118 10.35 10.42 -6.75
N GLY A 119 11.16 10.70 -5.72
CA GLY A 119 11.13 11.99 -4.99
C GLY A 119 11.57 13.20 -5.83
N THR A 120 12.22 12.98 -6.98
CA THR A 120 12.63 14.02 -7.92
C THR A 120 11.69 14.22 -9.11
N ILE A 121 10.75 13.30 -9.36
CA ILE A 121 9.82 13.38 -10.51
C ILE A 121 8.58 14.23 -10.19
N GLY A 122 8.30 14.54 -8.92
CA GLY A 122 7.14 15.33 -8.49
C GLY A 122 7.41 16.80 -8.13
N LYS A 123 8.56 17.38 -8.54
CA LYS A 123 8.92 18.79 -8.21
C LYS A 123 9.00 19.74 -9.40
N GLU A 124 8.76 19.25 -10.62
CA GLU A 124 8.65 20.10 -11.80
C GLU A 124 7.31 19.78 -12.48
N GLU A 125 6.58 20.82 -12.90
CA GLU A 125 5.16 20.86 -13.30
C GLU A 125 4.20 21.04 -12.10
N GLY A 126 3.84 22.24 -11.64
CA GLY A 126 3.60 23.46 -12.42
C GLY A 126 2.21 23.42 -13.03
N ASP A 127 1.15 23.52 -12.21
CA ASP A 127 -0.18 23.85 -12.72
C ASP A 127 -0.73 25.08 -12.01
N HIS A 128 -0.52 26.22 -12.69
CA HIS A 128 -1.26 27.45 -12.49
C HIS A 128 -2.70 27.23 -12.93
N HIS A 129 -3.54 26.64 -12.07
CA HIS A 129 -4.98 26.72 -12.28
C HIS A 129 -5.49 28.10 -11.88
N GLY A 130 -5.89 28.83 -12.91
CA GLY A 130 -6.32 30.21 -12.86
C GLY A 130 -7.60 30.42 -12.06
N ASN A 131 -7.60 31.50 -11.30
CA ASN A 131 -8.79 32.01 -10.65
C ASN A 131 -9.52 32.91 -11.67
N VAL A 132 -10.43 32.33 -12.44
CA VAL A 132 -11.39 33.08 -13.27
C VAL A 132 -12.79 32.81 -12.72
N GLN A 133 -13.30 33.76 -11.94
CA GLN A 133 -14.71 34.09 -11.64
C GLN A 133 -14.67 35.07 -10.44
N GLN A 134 -15.26 36.27 -10.41
CA GLN A 134 -16.35 36.88 -11.18
C GLN A 134 -16.12 38.41 -11.20
N ALA A 135 -16.37 39.02 -12.35
CA ALA A 135 -16.78 40.41 -12.42
C ALA A 135 -18.29 40.46 -12.12
N ALA A 136 -18.67 41.27 -11.14
CA ALA A 136 -19.98 41.91 -11.00
C ALA A 136 -19.80 43.14 -10.09
#